data_AF-A0A177G3I4-F1
#
_entry.id   AF-A0A177G3I4-F1
#
_cell.length_a   1.000
_cell.length_b   1.000
_cell.length_c   1.000
_cell.angle_alpha   90.00
_cell.angle_beta   90.00
_cell.angle_gamma   90.00
#
_symmetry.space_group_name_H-M   'P 1'
#
loop_
_entity.id
_entity.type
_entity.pdbx_description
1 polymer ?
#
loop_
_entity_poly.entity_id
_entity_poly.type
_entity_poly.pdbx_seq_one_letter_code
_entity_poly.pdbx_strand_id
1 'polypeptide(L)'
;MASSLVLTLPPEEIQRLLDMPRDAFNQEIMQRIGNRLGQMRLVSTRHAYPLKGVYAHRFTARRLALVGDAAVGMHPITAHGFNLGLRGQETLATEVGKAFAGTGDAGNAHALRRFERQHRMITAPLFAGTNSIATLYTHDGAPFRQLRQAGIRLADTFTPFKNAVTALLMDREVQPPKAS
;
A
#
# COMPACT_ATOMS: atom_id res chain seq x y z
N MET A 1 24.55 3.44 11.57
CA MET A 1 23.46 3.31 10.58
C MET A 1 22.19 2.91 11.33
N ALA A 2 21.03 3.45 10.96
CA ALA A 2 19.74 3.09 11.54
C ALA A 2 18.79 2.69 10.42
N SER A 3 17.91 1.73 10.67
CA SER A 3 16.94 1.21 9.71
C SER A 3 15.57 1.17 10.35
N SER A 4 14.52 1.37 9.56
CA SER A 4 13.13 1.17 9.98
C SER A 4 12.69 -0.24 9.62
N LEU A 5 12.01 -0.92 10.55
CA LEU A 5 11.49 -2.26 10.35
C LEU A 5 9.96 -2.22 10.46
N VAL A 6 9.29 -2.76 9.44
CA VAL A 6 7.83 -2.92 9.43
C VAL A 6 7.50 -4.39 9.53
N LEU A 7 6.76 -4.77 10.57
CA LEU A 7 6.31 -6.14 10.82
C LEU A 7 4.80 -6.19 10.71
N THR A 8 4.30 -7.17 9.96
CA THR A 8 2.88 -7.48 9.84
C THR A 8 2.66 -8.82 10.50
N LEU A 9 1.97 -8.83 11.65
CA LEU A 9 1.71 -10.03 12.45
C LEU A 9 0.27 -9.96 13.00
N PRO A 10 -0.30 -11.09 13.43
CA PRO A 10 -1.56 -11.11 14.16
C PRO A 10 -1.53 -10.20 15.41
N PRO A 11 -2.68 -9.61 15.82
CA PRO A 11 -2.75 -8.66 16.92
C PRO A 11 -2.12 -9.16 18.23
N GLU A 12 -2.34 -10.42 18.58
CA GLU A 12 -1.80 -11.06 19.76
C GLU A 12 -0.27 -11.14 19.74
N GLU A 13 0.33 -11.36 18.57
CA GLU A 13 1.76 -11.48 18.40
C GLU A 13 2.45 -10.10 18.40
N ILE A 14 1.81 -9.08 17.79
CA ILE A 14 2.22 -7.68 17.92
C ILE A 14 2.22 -7.26 19.39
N GLN A 15 1.15 -7.56 20.13
CA GLN A 15 1.04 -7.21 21.54
C GLN A 15 2.15 -7.87 22.36
N ARG A 16 2.42 -9.17 22.12
CA ARG A 16 3.55 -9.89 22.72
C ARG A 16 4.88 -9.16 22.49
N LEU A 17 5.15 -8.70 21.27
CA LEU A 17 6.40 -7.98 20.93
C LEU A 17 6.48 -6.59 21.59
N LEU A 18 5.35 -5.90 21.76
CA LEU A 18 5.30 -4.60 22.44
C LEU A 18 5.58 -4.73 23.94
N ASP A 19 5.09 -5.79 24.57
CA ASP A 19 5.23 -6.01 26.00
C ASP A 19 6.59 -6.61 26.39
N MET A 20 7.34 -7.15 25.42
CA MET A 20 8.67 -7.70 25.66
C MET A 20 9.66 -6.66 26.19
N PRO A 21 10.59 -7.05 27.08
CA PRO A 21 11.78 -6.27 27.40
C PRO A 21 12.64 -6.03 26.14
N ARG A 22 13.38 -4.92 26.13
CA ARG A 22 14.17 -4.49 24.95
C ARG A 22 15.15 -5.56 24.46
N ASP A 23 15.84 -6.25 25.37
CA ASP A 23 16.85 -7.25 24.98
C ASP A 23 16.23 -8.50 24.38
N ALA A 24 15.11 -8.96 24.95
CA ALA A 24 14.31 -10.05 24.38
C ALA A 24 13.76 -9.68 23.00
N PHE A 25 13.27 -8.44 22.83
CA PHE A 25 12.83 -7.95 21.53
C PHE A 25 13.95 -7.96 20.49
N ASN A 26 15.16 -7.49 20.84
CA ASN A 26 16.30 -7.50 19.93
C ASN A 26 16.63 -8.92 19.44
N GLN A 27 16.67 -9.89 20.36
CA GLN A 27 16.92 -11.29 20.01
C GLN A 27 15.83 -11.88 19.12
N GLU A 28 14.56 -11.65 19.46
CA GLU A 28 13.40 -12.13 18.70
C GLU A 28 13.39 -11.55 17.27
N ILE A 29 13.65 -10.25 17.10
CA ILE A 29 13.75 -9.63 15.78
C ILE A 29 14.90 -10.22 14.98
N MET A 30 16.08 -10.38 15.60
CA MET A 30 17.25 -10.99 14.95
C MET A 30 16.95 -12.43 14.46
N GLN A 31 16.23 -13.22 15.26
CA GLN A 31 15.79 -14.56 14.87
C GLN A 31 14.82 -14.51 13.67
N ARG A 32 13.82 -13.61 13.70
CA ARG A 32 12.82 -13.48 12.61
C ARG A 32 13.43 -13.12 11.26
N ILE A 33 14.46 -12.28 11.25
CA ILE A 33 15.17 -11.90 10.01
C ILE A 33 16.26 -12.89 9.62
N GLY A 34 16.42 -14.00 10.36
CA GLY A 34 17.42 -15.04 10.11
C GLY A 34 18.87 -14.58 10.33
N ASN A 35 19.11 -13.64 11.25
CA ASN A 35 20.43 -13.06 11.55
C ASN A 35 21.16 -12.42 10.34
N ARG A 36 20.44 -12.13 9.25
CA ARG A 36 21.04 -11.66 7.98
C ARG A 36 21.61 -10.24 8.04
N LEU A 37 21.17 -9.43 9.00
CA LEU A 37 21.58 -8.03 9.16
C LEU A 37 22.59 -7.83 10.31
N GLY A 38 23.13 -8.91 10.87
CA GLY A 38 24.06 -8.86 11.99
C GLY A 38 23.38 -8.51 13.32
N GLN A 39 24.16 -8.00 14.28
CA GLN A 39 23.64 -7.59 15.59
C GLN A 39 22.79 -6.33 15.47
N MET A 40 21.54 -6.41 15.95
CA MET A 40 20.59 -5.31 15.92
C MET A 40 20.19 -4.89 17.34
N ARG A 41 20.04 -3.58 17.52
CA ARG A 41 19.56 -2.96 18.76
C ARG A 41 18.43 -2.00 18.43
N LEU A 42 17.34 -2.09 19.16
CA LEU A 42 16.27 -1.09 19.14
C LEU A 42 16.81 0.26 19.65
N VAL A 43 16.76 1.27 18.79
CA VAL A 43 17.20 2.65 19.08
C VAL A 43 16.03 3.65 19.15
N SER A 44 14.79 3.18 18.99
CA SER A 44 13.57 3.99 18.99
C SER A 44 12.51 3.43 19.95
N THR A 45 11.37 4.12 20.01
CA THR A 45 10.10 3.56 20.52
C THR A 45 9.53 2.52 19.54
N ARG A 46 8.64 1.67 20.05
CA ARG A 46 7.88 0.69 19.26
C ARG A 46 6.46 1.22 19.07
N HIS A 47 5.93 1.09 17.87
CA HIS A 47 4.57 1.52 17.56
C HIS A 47 3.83 0.41 16.84
N ALA A 48 2.55 0.23 17.17
CA ALA A 48 1.66 -0.67 16.47
C ALA A 48 0.44 0.10 15.98
N TYR A 49 0.01 -0.22 14.76
CA TYR A 49 -1.16 0.35 14.13
C TYR A 49 -2.02 -0.78 13.59
N PRO A 50 -3.32 -0.82 13.90
CA PRO A 50 -4.20 -1.85 13.36
C PRO A 50 -4.31 -1.68 11.85
N LEU A 51 -3.99 -2.73 11.10
CA LEU A 51 -4.05 -2.70 9.64
C LEU A 51 -5.48 -2.94 9.19
N LYS A 52 -6.15 -1.88 8.73
CA LYS A 52 -7.50 -1.96 8.17
C LYS A 52 -7.45 -1.56 6.70
N GLY A 53 -7.84 -2.48 5.84
CA GLY A 53 -8.17 -2.16 4.45
C GLY A 53 -9.47 -1.36 4.43
N VAL A 54 -9.46 -0.16 3.87
CA VAL A 54 -10.64 0.69 3.69
C VAL A 54 -10.74 1.06 2.22
N TYR A 55 -11.92 0.86 1.64
CA TYR A 55 -12.24 1.38 0.31
C TYR A 55 -13.60 2.06 0.39
N ALA A 56 -13.63 3.38 0.15
CA ALA A 56 -14.85 4.15 0.28
C ALA A 56 -15.90 3.69 -0.73
N HIS A 57 -17.13 3.45 -0.26
CA HIS A 57 -18.27 3.15 -1.14
C HIS A 57 -18.61 4.32 -2.05
N ARG A 58 -18.41 5.56 -1.58
CA ARG A 58 -18.56 6.81 -2.34
C ARG A 58 -17.37 7.70 -2.06
N PHE A 59 -16.70 8.18 -3.10
CA PHE A 59 -15.59 9.11 -2.96
C PHE A 59 -16.04 10.56 -2.88
N THR A 60 -17.27 10.85 -3.32
CA THR A 60 -17.82 12.20 -3.33
C THR A 60 -19.26 12.26 -2.84
N ALA A 61 -19.63 13.41 -2.31
CA ALA A 61 -21.00 13.79 -1.99
C ALA A 61 -21.18 15.29 -2.32
N ARG A 62 -22.33 15.87 -1.96
CA ARG A 62 -22.61 17.28 -2.24
C ARG A 62 -21.54 18.16 -1.57
N ARG A 63 -20.68 18.78 -2.40
CA ARG A 63 -19.55 19.63 -1.97
C ARG A 63 -18.57 18.93 -1.02
N LEU A 64 -18.40 17.62 -1.18
CA LEU A 64 -17.50 16.81 -0.35
C LEU A 64 -16.72 15.82 -1.23
N ALA A 65 -15.44 15.66 -0.95
CA ALA A 65 -14.57 14.66 -1.55
C ALA A 65 -13.74 13.97 -0.46
N LEU A 66 -13.55 12.65 -0.59
CA LEU A 66 -12.65 11.85 0.23
C LEU A 66 -11.35 11.63 -0.54
N VAL A 67 -10.21 11.83 0.13
CA VAL A 67 -8.86 11.58 -0.39
C VAL A 67 -7.98 10.92 0.69
N GLY A 68 -6.85 10.34 0.27
CA GLY A 68 -5.92 9.67 1.18
C GLY A 68 -6.54 8.43 1.85
N ASP A 69 -6.10 8.13 3.06
CA ASP A 69 -6.52 6.94 3.80
C ASP A 69 -8.02 6.92 4.13
N ALA A 70 -8.67 8.09 4.18
CA ALA A 70 -10.11 8.20 4.34
C ALA A 70 -10.89 7.69 3.11
N ALA A 71 -10.24 7.67 1.94
CA ALA A 71 -10.82 7.23 0.68
C ALA A 71 -10.37 5.80 0.34
N VAL A 72 -9.07 5.53 0.49
CA VAL A 72 -8.44 4.24 0.22
C VAL A 72 -7.35 3.99 1.25
N GLY A 73 -7.66 3.23 2.30
CA GLY A 73 -6.69 2.70 3.25
C GLY A 73 -6.20 1.33 2.78
N MET A 74 -4.92 1.18 2.49
CA MET A 74 -4.34 -0.09 2.02
C MET A 74 -3.45 -0.75 3.08
N HIS A 75 -3.26 -2.05 2.94
CA HIS A 75 -2.30 -2.79 3.75
C HIS A 75 -0.86 -2.30 3.42
N PRO A 76 0.00 -2.03 4.42
CA PRO A 76 1.30 -1.37 4.24
C PRO A 76 2.38 -2.25 3.59
N ILE A 77 1.99 -3.34 2.92
CA ILE A 77 2.92 -4.21 2.18
C ILE A 77 3.64 -3.43 1.08
N THR A 78 3.06 -2.33 0.60
CA THR A 78 3.67 -1.49 -0.42
C THR A 78 3.64 -0.02 0.00
N ALA A 79 4.70 0.74 -0.31
CA ALA A 79 4.74 2.21 -0.12
C ALA A 79 3.71 2.96 -1.01
N HIS A 80 2.78 2.23 -1.63
CA HIS A 80 1.82 2.78 -2.58
C HIS A 80 0.69 3.54 -1.89
N GLY A 81 0.39 3.30 -0.60
CA GLY A 81 -0.67 4.01 0.13
C GLY A 81 -0.48 5.53 0.11
N PHE A 82 0.70 5.98 0.49
CA PHE A 82 1.07 7.40 0.49
C PHE A 82 1.04 8.01 -0.92
N ASN A 83 1.67 7.35 -1.89
CA ASN A 83 1.72 7.83 -3.28
C ASN A 83 0.31 7.87 -3.92
N LEU A 84 -0.55 6.91 -3.60
CA LEU A 84 -1.94 6.88 -4.07
C LEU A 84 -2.76 8.02 -3.45
N GLY A 85 -2.50 8.34 -2.19
CA GLY A 85 -3.06 9.49 -1.50
C GLY A 85 -2.69 10.81 -2.17
N LEU A 86 -1.40 11.03 -2.42
CA LEU A 86 -0.90 12.22 -3.13
C LEU A 86 -1.51 12.35 -4.53
N ARG A 87 -1.54 11.25 -5.29
CA ARG A 87 -2.13 11.24 -6.63
C ARG A 87 -3.63 11.54 -6.60
N GLY A 88 -4.34 11.08 -5.56
CA GLY A 88 -5.74 11.44 -5.32
C GLY A 88 -5.93 12.92 -5.06
N GLN A 89 -5.07 13.52 -4.23
CA GLN A 89 -5.08 14.96 -3.95
C GLN A 89 -4.81 15.79 -5.22
N GLU A 90 -3.82 15.40 -6.03
CA GLU A 90 -3.51 16.06 -7.29
C GLU A 90 -4.67 15.98 -8.29
N THR A 91 -5.29 14.80 -8.41
CA THR A 91 -6.46 14.59 -9.28
C THR A 91 -7.63 15.48 -8.86
N LEU A 92 -7.91 15.55 -7.55
CA LEU A 92 -8.95 16.40 -7.00
C LEU A 92 -8.68 17.88 -7.27
N ALA A 93 -7.46 18.35 -6.94
CA ALA A 93 -7.05 19.73 -7.14
C ALA A 93 -7.15 20.15 -8.62
N THR A 94 -6.76 19.26 -9.53
CA THR A 94 -6.83 19.49 -10.98
C THR A 94 -8.27 19.64 -11.46
N GLU A 95 -9.16 18.71 -11.12
CA GLU A 95 -10.54 18.75 -11.62
C GLU A 95 -11.35 19.88 -10.98
N VAL A 96 -11.14 20.15 -9.68
CA VAL A 96 -11.74 21.29 -8.98
C VAL A 96 -11.21 22.61 -9.54
N GLY A 97 -9.90 22.74 -9.77
CA GLY A 97 -9.29 23.95 -10.32
C GLY A 97 -9.82 24.31 -11.71
N LYS A 98 -9.97 23.31 -12.60
CA LYS A 98 -10.58 23.51 -13.93
C LYS A 98 -12.02 24.04 -13.84
N ALA A 99 -12.83 23.45 -12.96
CA ALA A 99 -14.22 23.87 -12.80
C ALA A 99 -14.32 25.25 -12.12
N PHE A 100 -13.45 25.53 -11.15
CA PHE A 100 -13.39 26.81 -10.48
C PHE A 100 -13.03 27.95 -11.44
N ALA A 101 -12.08 27.74 -12.36
CA ALA A 101 -11.71 28.74 -13.35
C ALA A 101 -12.89 29.15 -14.27
N GLY A 102 -13.81 28.22 -14.58
CA GLY A 102 -14.97 28.51 -15.43
C GLY A 102 -16.23 28.95 -14.68
N THR A 103 -16.44 28.45 -13.46
CA THR A 103 -17.72 28.60 -12.73
C THR A 103 -17.59 29.31 -11.38
N GLY A 104 -16.38 29.48 -10.86
CA GLY A 104 -16.15 29.96 -9.49
C GLY A 104 -16.59 28.99 -8.39
N ASP A 105 -17.07 27.79 -8.71
CA ASP A 105 -17.57 26.83 -7.73
C ASP A 105 -16.60 25.65 -7.50
N ALA A 106 -15.90 25.66 -6.37
CA ALA A 106 -15.02 24.55 -5.97
C ALA A 106 -15.79 23.27 -5.60
N GLY A 107 -17.09 23.38 -5.30
CA GLY A 107 -17.97 22.25 -4.97
C GLY A 107 -18.73 21.69 -6.18
N ASN A 108 -18.31 22.05 -7.40
CA ASN A 108 -19.00 21.69 -8.62
C ASN A 108 -19.19 20.16 -8.74
N ALA A 109 -20.44 19.71 -8.84
CA ALA A 109 -20.77 18.29 -8.85
C ALA A 109 -20.18 17.53 -10.06
N HIS A 110 -20.00 18.19 -11.21
CA HIS A 110 -19.38 17.56 -12.37
C HIS A 110 -17.87 17.37 -12.16
N ALA A 111 -17.19 18.34 -11.56
CA ALA A 111 -15.78 18.22 -11.20
C ALA A 111 -15.55 17.06 -10.21
N LEU A 112 -16.35 17.00 -9.15
CA LEU A 112 -16.28 15.93 -8.15
C LEU A 112 -16.52 14.54 -8.77
N ARG A 113 -17.51 14.41 -9.67
CA ARG A 113 -17.74 13.14 -10.40
C ARG A 113 -16.59 12.75 -11.32
N ARG A 114 -15.90 13.72 -11.95
CA ARG A 114 -14.72 13.44 -12.79
C ARG A 114 -13.55 12.96 -11.95
N PHE A 115 -13.31 13.63 -10.81
CA PHE A 115 -12.36 13.18 -9.80
C PHE A 115 -12.67 11.74 -9.35
N GLU A 116 -13.89 11.45 -8.91
CA GLU A 116 -14.26 10.11 -8.43
C GLU A 116 -14.02 9.03 -9.50
N ARG A 117 -14.40 9.30 -10.76
CA ARG A 117 -14.18 8.36 -11.86
C ARG A 117 -12.70 8.08 -12.06
N GLN A 118 -11.88 9.13 -12.15
CA GLN A 118 -10.43 8.98 -12.33
C GLN A 118 -9.77 8.28 -11.16
N HIS A 119 -10.12 8.68 -9.94
CA HIS A 119 -9.57 8.11 -8.72
C HIS A 119 -9.95 6.63 -8.58
N ARG A 120 -11.18 6.23 -8.90
CA ARG A 120 -11.59 4.81 -8.91
C ARG A 120 -10.84 3.98 -9.96
N MET A 121 -10.67 4.50 -11.17
CA MET A 121 -9.93 3.77 -12.23
C MET A 121 -8.49 3.45 -11.82
N ILE A 122 -7.85 4.35 -11.06
CA ILE A 122 -6.47 4.16 -10.57
C ILE A 122 -6.45 3.26 -9.34
N THR A 123 -7.35 3.50 -8.38
CA THR A 123 -7.28 2.89 -7.04
C THR A 123 -7.89 1.49 -6.98
N ALA A 124 -8.97 1.21 -7.73
CA ALA A 124 -9.70 -0.05 -7.60
C ALA A 124 -8.86 -1.29 -7.98
N PRO A 125 -8.09 -1.30 -9.08
CA PRO A 125 -7.26 -2.47 -9.42
C PRO A 125 -6.15 -2.69 -8.39
N LEU A 126 -5.51 -1.61 -7.92
CA LEU A 126 -4.44 -1.67 -6.92
C LEU A 126 -4.97 -2.17 -5.57
N PHE A 127 -6.12 -1.65 -5.12
CA PHE A 127 -6.77 -2.10 -3.90
C PHE A 127 -7.18 -3.57 -3.99
N ALA A 128 -7.79 -3.99 -5.12
CA ALA A 128 -8.17 -5.38 -5.32
C ALA A 128 -6.97 -6.32 -5.30
N GLY A 129 -5.87 -5.97 -5.99
CA GLY A 129 -4.65 -6.77 -6.01
C GLY A 129 -3.98 -6.88 -4.62
N THR A 130 -3.80 -5.75 -3.94
CA THR A 130 -3.17 -5.72 -2.61
C THR A 130 -4.02 -6.44 -1.56
N ASN A 131 -5.33 -6.23 -1.56
CA ASN A 131 -6.23 -6.91 -0.64
C ASN A 131 -6.32 -8.41 -0.93
N SER A 132 -6.24 -8.84 -2.18
CA SER A 132 -6.20 -10.27 -2.54
C SER A 132 -4.92 -10.92 -2.02
N ILE A 133 -3.76 -10.27 -2.18
CA ILE A 133 -2.49 -10.75 -1.63
C ILE A 133 -2.58 -10.80 -0.10
N ALA A 134 -3.01 -9.73 0.55
CA ALA A 134 -3.16 -9.70 2.01
C ALA A 134 -4.09 -10.81 2.51
N THR A 135 -5.25 -11.01 1.87
CA THR A 135 -6.21 -12.07 2.22
C THR A 135 -5.61 -13.46 2.03
N LEU A 136 -4.92 -13.70 0.91
CA LEU A 136 -4.26 -14.98 0.61
C LEU A 136 -3.21 -15.33 1.66
N TYR A 137 -2.43 -14.36 2.14
CA TYR A 137 -1.38 -14.60 3.12
C TYR A 137 -1.87 -14.67 4.57
N THR A 138 -3.00 -14.02 4.90
CA THR A 138 -3.55 -13.96 6.27
C THR A 138 -4.57 -15.07 6.59
N HIS A 139 -5.13 -15.76 5.59
CA HIS A 139 -6.07 -16.86 5.81
C HIS A 139 -5.40 -18.22 5.63
N ASP A 140 -5.31 -19.00 6.71
CA ASP A 140 -4.70 -20.34 6.74
C ASP A 140 -5.67 -21.51 6.56
N GLY A 141 -6.90 -21.22 6.12
CA GLY A 141 -7.88 -22.25 5.76
C GLY A 141 -7.39 -23.17 4.63
N ALA A 142 -7.70 -24.47 4.71
CA ALA A 142 -7.33 -25.47 3.72
C ALA A 142 -7.55 -25.08 2.23
N PRO A 143 -8.66 -24.42 1.82
CA PRO A 143 -8.84 -23.99 0.43
C PRO A 143 -7.89 -22.84 0.02
N PHE A 144 -7.50 -21.95 0.92
CA PHE A 144 -6.57 -20.84 0.62
C PHE A 144 -5.12 -21.30 0.46
N ARG A 145 -4.72 -22.38 1.16
CA ARG A 145 -3.39 -23.01 0.95
C ARG A 145 -3.27 -23.65 -0.44
N GLN A 146 -4.33 -24.31 -0.92
CA GLN A 146 -4.36 -24.90 -2.26
C GLN A 146 -4.36 -23.81 -3.34
N LEU A 147 -5.11 -22.73 -3.15
CA LEU A 147 -5.08 -21.54 -4.02
C LEU A 147 -3.71 -20.87 -4.07
N ARG A 148 -3.02 -20.71 -2.92
CA ARG A 148 -1.63 -20.20 -2.87
C ARG A 148 -0.70 -21.07 -3.70
N GLN A 149 -0.78 -22.40 -3.53
CA GLN A 149 0.08 -23.33 -4.28
C GLN A 149 -0.26 -23.38 -5.78
N ALA A 150 -1.54 -23.28 -6.16
CA ALA A 150 -1.96 -23.24 -7.55
C ALA A 150 -1.56 -21.91 -8.22
N GLY A 151 -1.72 -20.78 -7.52
CA GLY A 151 -1.34 -19.45 -7.99
C GLY A 151 0.16 -19.29 -8.19
N ILE A 152 0.99 -19.82 -7.27
CA ILE A 152 2.45 -19.85 -7.44
C ILE A 152 2.86 -20.72 -8.64
N ARG A 153 2.25 -21.90 -8.80
CA ARG A 153 2.53 -22.78 -9.95
C ARG A 153 2.13 -22.16 -11.28
N LEU A 154 0.96 -21.52 -11.36
CA LEU A 154 0.50 -20.79 -12.54
C LEU A 154 1.37 -19.58 -12.84
N ALA A 155 1.79 -18.82 -11.83
CA ALA A 155 2.72 -17.70 -11.97
C ALA A 155 4.12 -18.16 -12.44
N ASP A 156 4.55 -19.37 -12.06
CA ASP A 156 5.78 -19.98 -12.58
C ASP A 156 5.65 -20.50 -14.00
N THR A 157 4.44 -20.82 -14.48
CA THR A 157 4.20 -21.24 -15.88
C THR A 157 3.91 -20.09 -16.84
N PHE A 158 3.56 -18.90 -16.34
CA PHE A 158 3.24 -17.72 -17.15
C PHE A 158 4.42 -16.72 -17.21
N THR A 159 5.37 -16.97 -18.12
CA THR A 159 6.50 -16.09 -18.47
C THR A 159 6.15 -14.60 -18.69
N PRO A 160 5.02 -14.21 -19.32
CA PRO A 160 4.70 -12.79 -19.51
C PRO A 160 4.33 -12.05 -18.20
N PHE A 161 3.92 -12.75 -17.13
CA PHE A 161 3.64 -12.13 -15.83
C PHE A 161 4.92 -11.75 -15.09
N LYS A 162 5.97 -12.58 -15.15
CA LYS A 162 7.31 -12.22 -14.64
C LYS A 162 7.86 -10.97 -15.32
N ASN A 163 7.65 -10.82 -16.62
CA ASN A 163 8.07 -9.63 -17.37
C ASN A 163 7.28 -8.38 -16.98
N ALA A 164 5.97 -8.50 -16.77
CA ALA A 164 5.12 -7.37 -16.34
C ALA A 164 5.43 -6.90 -14.90
N VAL A 165 5.65 -7.83 -13.97
CA VAL A 165 6.06 -7.50 -12.59
C VAL A 165 7.46 -6.89 -12.57
N THR A 166 8.39 -7.39 -13.39
CA THR A 166 9.74 -6.82 -13.51
C THR A 166 9.69 -5.41 -14.11
N ALA A 167 8.86 -5.17 -15.13
CA ALA A 167 8.66 -3.85 -15.71
C ALA A 167 7.98 -2.86 -14.76
N LEU A 168 7.11 -3.33 -13.87
CA LEU A 168 6.43 -2.50 -12.86
C LEU A 168 7.36 -2.17 -11.66
N LEU A 169 8.33 -3.03 -11.35
CA LEU A 169 9.30 -2.83 -10.28
C LEU A 169 10.56 -2.08 -10.76
N MET A 170 10.92 -2.21 -12.04
CA MET A 170 12.00 -1.46 -12.68
C MET A 170 11.43 -0.17 -13.28
N ASP A 171 11.18 0.82 -12.42
CA ASP A 171 10.90 2.19 -12.84
C ASP A 171 12.12 2.72 -13.60
N ARG A 172 12.04 2.70 -14.93
CA ARG A 172 13.10 3.15 -15.85
C ARG A 172 12.99 4.66 -16.02
N GLU A 173 13.48 5.43 -15.06
CA GLU A 173 13.93 6.80 -15.29
C GLU A 173 15.17 7.10 -14.44
N VAL A 174 16.35 7.02 -15.06
CA VAL A 174 17.37 8.08 -15.17
C VAL A 174 18.49 7.51 -16.07
N GLN A 175 18.52 7.93 -17.33
CA GLN A 175 19.68 7.79 -18.19
C GLN A 175 20.45 9.12 -18.12
N PRO A 176 21.69 9.19 -17.59
CA PRO A 176 22.45 10.43 -17.64
C PRO A 176 22.83 10.76 -19.09
N PRO A 177 22.92 12.06 -19.46
CA PRO A 177 23.25 12.47 -20.82
C PRO A 177 24.66 11.99 -21.19
N LYS A 178 24.79 11.45 -22.41
CA LYS A 178 26.09 11.11 -22.98
C LYS A 178 26.86 12.40 -23.27
N ALA A 179 28.01 12.56 -22.62
CA ALA A 179 28.98 13.58 -22.99
C ALA A 179 29.53 13.27 -24.39
N SER A 180 29.40 14.25 -25.29
CA SER A 180 30.15 14.39 -26.54
C SER A 180 31.38 15.25 -26.30
#